data_AF-A0A7L1R4F6-F1
#
_entry.id   AF-A0A7L1R4F6-F1
#
_cell.length_a   1.000
_cell.length_b   1.000
_cell.length_c   1.000
_cell.angle_alpha   90.00
_cell.angle_beta   90.00
_cell.angle_gamma   90.00
#
_symmetry.space_group_name_H-M   'P 1'
#
loop_
_entity.id
_entity.type
_entity.pdbx_description
1 polymer ?
#
loop_
_entity_poly.entity_id
_entity_poly.type
_entity_poly.pdbx_seq_one_letter_code
_entity_poly.pdbx_strand_id
1 'polypeptide(L)'
;DKTSMFPLVQRCCFNTPLKLQKLTAPSLLLCGKKETTWSSLASCLRRDACPLSTSLSLKPASVYTTKLQTFHTSLPAFKKKIPAESEAESQKRLESLKDSPRPALYLSLGGLVPFVAVPLAMAVQGSFHPELAFAQVAYGAATASFLGGMRWGFALPENSPAKPDWLNLANGTVPALLACQALLFKDVTQGAVMVMLALGIALHYDISLLPTYPRWFKVLRVVGTTVMVLSLFATVALKAFLEGEQSDDRKIWQN
;
A
#
# COMPACT_ATOMS: atom_id res chain seq x y z
N ASP A 1 15.85 47.79 -0.75
CA ASP A 1 16.00 48.19 0.66
C ASP A 1 14.64 48.42 1.27
N LYS A 2 14.12 47.74 2.29
CA LYS A 2 14.62 46.81 3.31
C LYS A 2 13.42 45.89 3.66
N THR A 3 13.45 44.60 3.33
CA THR A 3 13.65 43.51 4.31
C THR A 3 13.32 43.85 5.77
N SER A 4 12.15 43.40 6.27
CA SER A 4 11.89 43.23 7.70
C SER A 4 11.99 41.74 8.08
N MET A 5 13.17 41.37 8.55
CA MET A 5 13.46 40.17 9.35
C MET A 5 12.94 40.38 10.78
N PHE A 6 12.37 39.35 11.40
CA PHE A 6 12.31 39.11 12.86
C PHE A 6 11.91 37.62 13.10
N PRO A 7 12.24 36.98 14.23
CA PRO A 7 13.44 36.13 14.32
C PRO A 7 13.20 34.71 14.89
N LEU A 8 14.25 33.87 14.79
CA LEU A 8 14.69 32.83 15.71
C LEU A 8 13.63 31.91 16.37
N VAL A 9 13.47 30.71 15.81
CA VAL A 9 13.09 29.52 16.59
C VAL A 9 14.31 28.62 16.76
N GLN A 10 14.70 28.55 18.02
CA GLN A 10 15.77 27.81 18.67
C GLN A 10 15.76 26.31 18.31
N ARG A 11 16.83 25.84 17.65
CA ARG A 11 17.14 24.41 17.51
C ARG A 11 17.53 23.86 18.89
N CYS A 12 16.67 23.06 19.49
CA CYS A 12 17.04 22.23 20.64
C CYS A 12 17.96 21.08 20.16
N CYS A 13 19.27 21.29 20.25
CA CYS A 13 20.26 20.25 20.15
C CYS A 13 20.16 19.34 21.38
N PHE A 14 19.69 18.10 21.20
CA PHE A 14 19.85 17.05 22.21
C PHE A 14 21.31 16.58 22.22
N ASN A 15 22.07 17.03 23.23
CA ASN A 15 23.36 16.44 23.57
C ASN A 15 23.13 15.11 24.30
N THR A 16 23.25 13.99 23.60
CA THR A 16 23.48 12.67 24.22
C THR A 16 24.97 12.36 24.25
N PRO A 17 25.59 12.14 25.42
CA PRO A 17 26.99 11.73 25.49
C PRO A 17 27.12 10.23 25.18
N LEU A 18 27.54 9.92 23.94
CA LEU A 18 27.94 8.57 23.55
C LEU A 18 29.31 8.26 24.19
N LYS A 19 29.32 7.47 25.26
CA LYS A 19 30.56 6.86 25.79
C LYS A 19 31.09 5.85 24.77
N LEU A 20 32.03 6.30 23.94
CA LEU A 20 32.76 5.44 23.02
C LEU A 20 33.84 4.67 23.78
N GLN A 21 33.63 3.37 23.98
CA GLN A 21 34.68 2.46 24.43
C GLN A 21 35.77 2.38 23.34
N LYS A 22 36.99 2.66 23.79
CA LYS A 22 38.23 2.66 23.01
C LYS A 22 38.63 1.22 22.69
N LEU A 23 38.30 0.74 21.49
CA LEU A 23 38.84 -0.51 20.94
C LEU A 23 39.92 -0.17 19.90
N THR A 24 41.13 -0.57 20.25
CA THR A 24 42.38 -0.42 19.52
C THR A 24 42.30 -1.09 18.15
N ALA A 25 42.32 -0.30 17.08
CA ALA A 25 42.52 -0.78 15.70
C ALA A 25 44.00 -0.67 15.31
N PRO A 26 44.60 -1.68 14.64
CA PRO A 26 45.88 -1.49 13.96
C PRO A 26 45.67 -0.87 12.58
N SER A 27 46.41 0.22 12.37
CA SER A 27 46.59 0.97 11.14
C SER A 27 47.30 0.12 10.06
N LEU A 28 46.79 0.12 8.83
CA LEU A 28 47.58 -0.19 7.63
C LEU A 28 47.42 0.95 6.62
N LEU A 29 48.59 1.43 6.21
CA LEU A 29 48.83 2.66 5.47
C LEU A 29 48.46 2.59 3.98
N LEU A 30 48.13 3.78 3.49
CA LEU A 30 47.99 4.27 2.10
C LEU A 30 49.13 3.85 1.14
N CYS A 31 48.77 3.52 -0.11
CA CYS A 31 49.36 4.00 -1.39
C CYS A 31 48.56 3.35 -2.55
N GLY A 32 48.19 3.97 -3.67
CA GLY A 32 48.66 5.20 -4.29
C GLY A 32 47.70 5.75 -5.34
N LYS A 33 48.17 6.83 -5.97
CA LYS A 33 47.48 7.95 -6.62
C LYS A 33 47.57 7.87 -8.15
N LYS A 34 46.58 8.51 -8.83
CA LYS A 34 46.62 9.31 -10.10
C LYS A 34 45.43 8.94 -11.00
N GLU A 35 44.36 9.75 -11.04
CA GLU A 35 44.13 10.89 -11.96
C GLU A 35 44.33 10.58 -13.45
N THR A 36 43.25 10.68 -14.25
CA THR A 36 43.13 11.64 -15.38
C THR A 36 41.77 11.52 -16.13
N THR A 37 41.12 12.68 -16.27
CA THR A 37 40.50 13.23 -17.50
C THR A 37 39.15 12.72 -18.03
N TRP A 38 38.15 13.59 -17.82
CA TRP A 38 37.06 14.04 -18.70
C TRP A 38 37.08 13.63 -20.19
N SER A 39 35.98 13.09 -20.72
CA SER A 39 35.30 13.64 -21.91
C SER A 39 34.03 12.87 -22.28
N SER A 40 32.94 13.64 -22.33
CA SER A 40 31.73 13.40 -23.10
C SER A 40 32.01 13.47 -24.61
N LEU A 41 31.51 12.54 -25.42
CA LEU A 41 31.00 12.81 -26.78
C LEU A 41 30.36 11.57 -27.43
N ALA A 42 29.19 11.83 -28.02
CA ALA A 42 28.68 11.29 -29.28
C ALA A 42 28.39 9.78 -29.40
N SER A 43 27.10 9.48 -29.28
CA SER A 43 26.29 8.81 -30.31
C SER A 43 27.04 8.33 -31.56
N CYS A 44 27.11 7.02 -31.77
CA CYS A 44 27.31 6.46 -33.10
C CYS A 44 26.31 5.33 -33.33
N LEU A 45 25.26 5.69 -34.08
CA LEU A 45 24.29 4.80 -34.69
C LEU A 45 25.05 3.86 -35.64
N ARG A 46 25.05 2.54 -35.41
CA ARG A 46 25.48 1.59 -36.43
C ARG A 46 24.40 0.55 -36.66
N ARG A 47 23.65 0.79 -37.74
CA ARG A 47 22.89 -0.21 -38.47
C ARG A 47 23.91 -1.03 -39.25
N ASP A 48 23.91 -2.33 -39.09
CA ASP A 48 24.41 -3.24 -40.10
C ASP A 48 23.32 -4.28 -40.34
N ALA A 49 22.72 -4.17 -41.52
CA ALA A 49 21.83 -5.16 -42.10
C ALA A 49 22.68 -6.14 -42.92
N CYS A 50 22.36 -7.43 -42.86
CA CYS A 50 22.72 -8.38 -43.91
C CYS A 50 21.49 -9.25 -44.26
N PRO A 51 21.35 -9.67 -45.53
CA PRO A 51 20.08 -10.04 -46.14
C PRO A 51 19.88 -11.57 -46.27
N LEU A 52 18.58 -11.95 -46.39
CA LEU A 52 17.96 -13.08 -47.13
C LEU A 52 18.86 -14.29 -47.49
N SER A 53 18.50 -15.55 -47.23
CA SER A 53 17.27 -16.22 -47.72
C SER A 53 17.31 -17.74 -47.52
N THR A 54 16.12 -18.37 -47.57
CA THR A 54 15.84 -19.79 -47.93
C THR A 54 16.00 -20.82 -46.78
N SER A 55 15.06 -21.71 -46.43
CA SER A 55 13.88 -22.24 -47.12
C SER A 55 12.74 -22.62 -46.17
N LEU A 56 11.53 -22.57 -46.74
CA LEU A 56 10.22 -22.98 -46.25
C LEU A 56 10.17 -24.50 -45.95
N SER A 57 9.65 -24.90 -44.79
CA SER A 57 9.10 -26.26 -44.61
C SER A 57 7.90 -26.21 -43.68
N LEU A 58 6.74 -25.88 -44.27
CA LEU A 58 5.44 -26.10 -43.66
C LEU A 58 5.22 -27.61 -43.50
N LYS A 59 4.93 -28.05 -42.28
CA LYS A 59 4.27 -29.34 -42.05
C LYS A 59 2.75 -29.13 -42.01
N PRO A 60 1.96 -30.00 -42.65
CA PRO A 60 0.52 -29.80 -42.83
C PRO A 60 -0.25 -29.95 -41.52
N ALA A 61 -1.16 -29.01 -41.27
CA ALA A 61 -2.16 -29.12 -40.22
C ALA A 61 -3.19 -30.20 -40.60
N SER A 62 -3.29 -31.23 -39.78
CA SER A 62 -4.34 -32.24 -39.85
C SER A 62 -5.66 -31.61 -39.42
N VAL A 63 -6.59 -31.51 -40.36
CA VAL A 63 -7.97 -31.09 -40.14
C VAL A 63 -8.74 -32.27 -39.55
N TYR A 64 -9.02 -32.23 -38.24
CA TYR A 64 -10.06 -33.05 -37.65
C TYR A 64 -11.32 -32.21 -37.43
N THR A 65 -12.32 -32.45 -38.27
CA THR A 65 -13.68 -31.95 -38.12
C THR A 65 -14.34 -32.67 -36.94
N THR A 66 -14.28 -32.07 -35.76
CA THR A 66 -15.00 -32.61 -34.60
C THR A 66 -16.42 -32.05 -34.58
N LYS A 67 -17.35 -32.94 -34.90
CA LYS A 67 -18.81 -32.88 -34.80
C LYS A 67 -19.32 -31.92 -33.70
N LEU A 68 -20.12 -30.92 -34.08
CA LEU A 68 -20.95 -30.16 -33.15
C LEU A 68 -21.98 -31.11 -32.53
N GLN A 69 -21.81 -31.44 -31.24
CA GLN A 69 -22.88 -32.00 -30.42
C GLN A 69 -23.51 -30.87 -29.62
N THR A 70 -24.80 -30.66 -29.86
CA THR A 70 -25.69 -29.79 -29.12
C THR A 70 -25.82 -30.30 -27.68
N PHE A 71 -25.11 -29.64 -26.76
CA PHE A 71 -25.33 -29.88 -25.34
C PHE A 71 -26.57 -29.11 -24.89
N HIS A 72 -27.52 -29.86 -24.36
CA HIS A 72 -28.75 -29.37 -23.79
C HIS A 72 -28.47 -28.44 -22.61
N THR A 73 -29.03 -27.25 -22.66
CA THR A 73 -29.12 -26.27 -21.58
C THR A 73 -30.02 -26.83 -20.47
N SER A 74 -29.43 -27.23 -19.35
CA SER A 74 -30.14 -27.33 -18.07
C SER A 74 -29.51 -26.34 -17.10
N LEU A 75 -30.28 -25.30 -16.76
CA LEU A 75 -29.95 -24.31 -15.74
C LEU A 75 -29.72 -25.00 -14.38
N PRO A 76 -28.58 -24.77 -13.69
CA PRO A 76 -28.46 -25.19 -12.31
C PRO A 76 -29.28 -24.22 -11.45
N ALA A 77 -30.30 -24.76 -10.80
CA ALA A 77 -31.09 -24.08 -9.79
C ALA A 77 -30.17 -23.52 -8.69
N PHE A 78 -30.27 -22.21 -8.49
CA PHE A 78 -29.52 -21.44 -7.49
C PHE A 78 -29.98 -21.83 -6.07
N LYS A 79 -29.46 -22.94 -5.53
CA LYS A 79 -29.58 -23.23 -4.10
C LYS A 79 -28.54 -22.41 -3.34
N LYS A 80 -29.01 -21.35 -2.68
CA LYS A 80 -28.28 -20.57 -1.68
C LYS A 80 -27.87 -21.49 -0.51
N LYS A 81 -26.66 -22.05 -0.57
CA LYS A 81 -26.00 -22.78 0.52
C LYS A 81 -25.00 -21.81 1.16
N ILE A 82 -25.31 -21.34 2.37
CA ILE A 82 -24.34 -20.58 3.18
C ILE A 82 -23.29 -21.59 3.69
N PRO A 83 -21.98 -21.30 3.64
CA PRO A 83 -20.96 -22.30 3.31
C PRO A 83 -20.11 -22.73 4.51
N ALA A 84 -19.95 -24.04 4.71
CA ALA A 84 -19.01 -24.64 5.67
C ALA A 84 -17.53 -24.22 5.43
N GLU A 85 -17.21 -23.73 4.25
CA GLU A 85 -15.88 -23.25 3.87
C GLU A 85 -15.54 -21.88 4.50
N SER A 86 -16.55 -21.01 4.70
CA SER A 86 -16.36 -19.69 5.31
C SER A 86 -16.12 -19.78 6.82
N GLU A 87 -16.77 -20.72 7.50
CA GLU A 87 -16.59 -20.92 8.94
C GLU A 87 -15.22 -21.52 9.26
N ALA A 88 -14.79 -22.51 8.46
CA ALA A 88 -13.48 -23.14 8.60
C ALA A 88 -12.32 -22.15 8.36
N GLU A 89 -12.46 -21.22 7.40
CA GLU A 89 -11.46 -20.19 7.16
C GLU A 89 -11.39 -19.18 8.33
N SER A 90 -12.54 -18.77 8.87
CA SER A 90 -12.61 -17.85 10.02
C SER A 90 -11.96 -18.46 11.27
N GLN A 91 -12.27 -19.71 11.59
CA GLN A 91 -11.64 -20.43 12.71
C GLN A 91 -10.13 -20.52 12.55
N LYS A 92 -9.65 -20.85 11.34
CA LYS A 92 -8.22 -20.91 11.04
C LYS A 92 -7.51 -19.55 11.17
N ARG A 93 -8.18 -18.45 10.82
CA ARG A 93 -7.66 -17.09 11.02
C ARG A 93 -7.54 -16.76 12.50
N LEU A 94 -8.55 -17.12 13.31
CA LEU A 94 -8.56 -16.86 14.74
C LEU A 94 -7.41 -17.60 15.46
N GLU A 95 -7.21 -18.88 15.15
CA GLU A 95 -6.08 -19.65 15.69
C GLU A 95 -4.74 -19.01 15.29
N SER A 96 -4.59 -18.62 14.02
CA SER A 96 -3.36 -17.95 13.57
C SER A 96 -3.11 -16.59 14.22
N LEU A 97 -4.15 -15.86 14.63
CA LEU A 97 -3.99 -14.60 15.36
C LEU A 97 -3.53 -14.83 16.80
N LYS A 98 -3.97 -15.93 17.43
CA LYS A 98 -3.56 -16.30 18.79
C LYS A 98 -2.06 -16.59 18.90
N ASP A 99 -1.45 -17.04 17.80
CA ASP A 99 0.00 -17.27 17.67
C ASP A 99 0.82 -15.98 17.49
N SER A 100 0.17 -14.84 17.28
CA SER A 100 0.86 -13.57 17.07
C SER A 100 1.50 -13.06 18.38
N PRO A 101 2.70 -12.46 18.32
CA PRO A 101 3.29 -11.79 19.47
C PRO A 101 2.33 -10.75 20.06
N ARG A 102 2.08 -10.83 21.38
CA ARG A 102 1.14 -9.92 22.08
C ARG A 102 1.38 -8.43 21.77
N PRO A 103 2.62 -7.92 21.73
CA PRO A 103 2.85 -6.51 21.38
C PRO A 103 2.37 -6.16 19.98
N ALA A 104 2.59 -7.04 18.99
CA ALA A 104 2.16 -6.81 17.62
C ALA A 104 0.63 -6.76 17.51
N LEU A 105 -0.08 -7.64 18.22
CA LEU A 105 -1.54 -7.61 18.28
C LEU A 105 -2.06 -6.31 18.91
N TYR A 106 -1.60 -5.97 20.11
CA TYR A 106 -2.11 -4.79 20.82
C TYR A 106 -1.80 -3.49 20.09
N LEU A 107 -0.59 -3.34 19.53
CA LEU A 107 -0.23 -2.16 18.75
C LEU A 107 -1.04 -2.07 17.45
N SER A 108 -1.28 -3.21 16.78
CA SER A 108 -2.09 -3.23 15.56
C SER A 108 -3.55 -2.86 15.86
N LEU A 109 -4.13 -3.38 16.94
CA LEU A 109 -5.48 -3.01 17.37
C LEU A 109 -5.56 -1.53 17.80
N GLY A 110 -4.57 -1.03 18.54
CA GLY A 110 -4.48 0.38 18.92
C GLY A 110 -4.38 1.31 17.71
N GLY A 111 -3.64 0.91 16.68
CA GLY A 111 -3.55 1.64 15.41
C GLY A 111 -4.86 1.71 14.62
N LEU A 112 -5.87 0.88 14.92
CA LEU A 112 -7.19 0.95 14.27
C LEU A 112 -8.12 2.00 14.91
N VAL A 113 -7.78 2.50 16.10
CA VAL A 113 -8.66 3.41 16.85
C VAL A 113 -9.02 4.67 16.05
N PRO A 114 -8.07 5.41 15.43
CA PRO A 114 -8.42 6.61 14.66
C PRO A 114 -9.28 6.31 13.43
N PHE A 115 -9.17 5.11 12.85
CA PHE A 115 -10.01 4.71 11.74
C PHE A 115 -11.46 4.52 12.17
N VAL A 116 -11.71 3.80 13.26
CA VAL A 116 -13.07 3.45 13.71
C VAL A 116 -13.74 4.62 14.44
N ALA A 117 -12.98 5.38 15.24
CA ALA A 117 -13.52 6.45 16.08
C ALA A 117 -14.16 7.57 15.26
N VAL A 118 -13.60 7.94 14.11
CA VAL A 118 -14.10 9.03 13.26
C VAL A 118 -15.52 8.78 12.73
N PRO A 119 -15.79 7.72 11.93
CA PRO A 119 -17.14 7.45 11.44
C PRO A 119 -18.11 7.16 12.58
N LEU A 120 -17.66 6.53 13.67
CA LEU A 120 -18.52 6.29 14.84
C LEU A 120 -18.94 7.61 15.50
N ALA A 121 -18.02 8.56 15.69
CA ALA A 121 -18.33 9.86 16.25
C ALA A 121 -19.32 10.63 15.37
N MET A 122 -19.13 10.63 14.05
CA MET A 122 -20.06 11.25 13.09
C MET A 122 -21.44 10.60 13.12
N ALA A 123 -21.50 9.26 13.17
CA ALA A 123 -22.77 8.53 13.24
C ALA A 123 -23.54 8.83 14.54
N VAL A 124 -22.85 8.93 15.67
CA VAL A 124 -23.46 9.27 16.97
C VAL A 124 -23.93 10.72 17.02
N GLN A 125 -23.16 11.64 16.45
CA GLN A 125 -23.50 13.08 16.43
C GLN A 125 -24.57 13.42 15.39
N GLY A 126 -24.74 12.58 14.36
CA GLY A 126 -25.65 12.86 13.25
C GLY A 126 -25.20 14.02 12.37
N SER A 127 -23.92 14.42 12.46
CA SER A 127 -23.36 15.56 11.73
C SER A 127 -22.02 15.21 11.10
N PHE A 128 -21.81 15.70 9.88
CA PHE A 128 -20.57 15.49 9.15
C PHE A 128 -19.53 16.54 9.54
N HIS A 129 -18.35 16.09 9.98
CA HIS A 129 -17.25 16.96 10.38
C HIS A 129 -16.06 16.82 9.42
N PRO A 130 -15.86 17.75 8.47
CA PRO A 130 -14.85 17.60 7.42
C PRO A 130 -13.41 17.47 7.97
N GLU A 131 -13.10 18.16 9.07
CA GLU A 131 -11.79 18.10 9.73
C GLU A 131 -11.48 16.70 10.28
N LEU A 132 -12.47 16.02 10.88
CA LEU A 132 -12.29 14.66 11.38
C LEU A 132 -12.13 13.66 10.23
N ALA A 133 -12.91 13.82 9.16
CA ALA A 133 -12.79 12.98 7.98
C ALA A 133 -11.43 13.17 7.29
N PHE A 134 -10.95 14.41 7.19
CA PHE A 134 -9.61 14.71 6.71
C PHE A 134 -8.53 14.09 7.61
N ALA A 135 -8.66 14.22 8.94
CA ALA A 135 -7.73 13.59 9.88
C ALA A 135 -7.66 12.06 9.72
N GLN A 136 -8.80 11.41 9.47
CA GLN A 136 -8.87 9.97 9.18
C GLN A 136 -8.14 9.63 7.88
N VAL A 137 -8.33 10.42 6.82
CA VAL A 137 -7.62 10.24 5.54
C VAL A 137 -6.12 10.48 5.71
N ALA A 138 -5.72 11.52 6.44
CA ALA A 138 -4.32 11.82 6.75
C ALA A 138 -3.66 10.69 7.53
N TYR A 139 -4.35 10.14 8.53
CA TYR A 139 -3.89 8.98 9.29
C TYR A 139 -3.79 7.73 8.41
N GLY A 140 -4.74 7.52 7.50
CA GLY A 140 -4.71 6.44 6.52
C GLY A 140 -3.55 6.56 5.54
N ALA A 141 -3.24 7.76 5.06
CA ALA A 141 -2.08 8.04 4.23
C ALA A 141 -0.76 7.79 4.97
N ALA A 142 -0.64 8.24 6.21
CA ALA A 142 0.53 7.95 7.05
C ALA A 142 0.71 6.44 7.24
N THR A 143 -0.39 5.72 7.50
CA THR A 143 -0.39 4.26 7.64
C THR A 143 0.10 3.58 6.37
N ALA A 144 -0.50 3.89 5.20
CA ALA A 144 -0.10 3.33 3.91
C ALA A 144 1.38 3.60 3.58
N SER A 145 1.88 4.80 3.92
CA SER A 145 3.29 5.17 3.73
C SER A 145 4.22 4.35 4.64
N PHE A 146 3.83 4.15 5.90
CA PHE A 146 4.54 3.26 6.82
C PHE A 146 4.57 1.81 6.30
N LEU A 147 3.48 1.31 5.70
CA LEU A 147 3.45 -0.03 5.10
C LEU A 147 4.48 -0.16 3.98
N GLY A 148 4.59 0.86 3.12
CA GLY A 148 5.61 0.94 2.09
C GLY A 148 7.04 0.94 2.66
N GLY A 149 7.28 1.72 3.70
CA GLY A 149 8.57 1.78 4.40
C GLY A 149 8.97 0.47 5.08
N MET A 150 8.01 -0.26 5.65
CA MET A 150 8.28 -1.59 6.21
C MET A 150 8.84 -2.56 5.18
N ARG A 151 8.37 -2.49 3.92
CA ARG A 151 8.88 -3.34 2.84
C ARG A 151 10.34 -3.05 2.51
N TRP A 152 10.72 -1.76 2.51
CA TRP A 152 12.13 -1.38 2.41
C TRP A 152 12.94 -2.00 3.55
N GLY A 153 12.47 -1.85 4.80
CA GLY A 153 13.11 -2.46 5.97
C GLY A 153 13.26 -3.99 5.87
N PHE A 154 12.25 -4.68 5.33
CA PHE A 154 12.28 -6.13 5.13
C PHE A 154 13.31 -6.56 4.08
N ALA A 155 13.58 -5.76 3.05
CA ALA A 155 14.49 -6.11 1.96
C ALA A 155 15.98 -5.84 2.24
N LEU A 156 16.30 -5.10 3.31
CA LEU A 156 17.68 -4.68 3.61
C LEU A 156 18.60 -5.77 4.21
N PRO A 157 18.13 -6.68 5.10
CA PRO A 157 19.01 -7.70 5.67
C PRO A 157 19.60 -8.62 4.59
N GLU A 158 20.88 -8.96 4.71
CA GLU A 158 21.60 -9.81 3.72
C GLU A 158 20.93 -11.16 3.47
N ASN A 159 20.32 -11.73 4.51
CA ASN A 159 19.63 -13.02 4.46
C ASN A 159 18.12 -12.88 4.25
N SER A 160 17.64 -11.72 3.81
CA SER A 160 16.20 -11.51 3.58
C SER A 160 15.69 -12.35 2.39
N PRO A 161 14.50 -12.96 2.51
CA PRO A 161 13.82 -13.58 1.37
C PRO A 161 13.50 -12.60 0.24
N ALA A 162 13.39 -11.29 0.53
CA ALA A 162 13.23 -10.25 -0.46
C ALA A 162 14.55 -9.50 -0.65
N LYS A 163 15.03 -9.44 -1.89
CA LYS A 163 16.25 -8.70 -2.21
C LYS A 163 15.92 -7.22 -2.42
N PRO A 164 16.88 -6.30 -2.18
CA PRO A 164 16.72 -4.88 -2.44
C PRO A 164 16.86 -4.57 -3.95
N ASP A 165 16.07 -5.25 -4.77
CA ASP A 165 15.99 -5.02 -6.20
C ASP A 165 14.93 -3.96 -6.53
N TRP A 166 14.96 -3.47 -7.78
CA TRP A 166 14.05 -2.43 -8.25
C TRP A 166 12.58 -2.78 -8.03
N LEU A 167 12.20 -4.04 -8.23
CA LEU A 167 10.82 -4.48 -8.08
C LEU A 167 10.37 -4.38 -6.61
N ASN A 168 11.16 -4.89 -5.66
CA ASN A 168 10.79 -4.86 -4.25
C ASN A 168 10.76 -3.44 -3.68
N LEU A 169 11.74 -2.61 -4.05
CA LEU A 169 11.83 -1.23 -3.59
C LEU A 169 10.74 -0.36 -4.21
N ALA A 170 10.48 -0.48 -5.51
CA ALA A 170 9.39 0.24 -6.18
C ALA A 170 8.02 -0.12 -5.59
N ASN A 171 7.78 -1.41 -5.31
CA ASN A 171 6.55 -1.86 -4.68
C ASN A 171 6.38 -1.31 -3.25
N GLY A 172 7.46 -0.99 -2.55
CA GLY A 172 7.40 -0.27 -1.28
C GLY A 172 7.08 1.23 -1.45
N THR A 173 7.53 1.84 -2.55
CA THR A 173 7.34 3.27 -2.81
C THR A 173 5.94 3.60 -3.37
N VAL A 174 5.35 2.72 -4.18
CA VAL A 174 4.05 2.96 -4.84
C VAL A 174 2.93 3.30 -3.83
N PRO A 175 2.70 2.55 -2.73
CA PRO A 175 1.68 2.90 -1.74
C PRO A 175 1.92 4.26 -1.09
N ALA A 176 3.18 4.63 -0.82
CA ALA A 176 3.53 5.91 -0.21
C ALA A 176 3.25 7.10 -1.16
N LEU A 177 3.51 6.94 -2.46
CA LEU A 177 3.18 7.96 -3.45
C LEU A 177 1.67 8.17 -3.59
N LEU A 178 0.89 7.08 -3.63
CA LEU A 178 -0.57 7.16 -3.66
C LEU A 178 -1.13 7.79 -2.38
N ALA A 179 -0.56 7.47 -1.23
CA ALA A 179 -0.90 8.08 0.05
C ALA A 179 -0.61 9.58 0.06
N CYS A 180 0.55 10.02 -0.43
CA CYS A 180 0.88 11.43 -0.56
C CYS A 180 -0.11 12.14 -1.50
N GLN A 181 -0.40 11.53 -2.65
CA GLN A 181 -1.37 12.05 -3.62
C GLN A 181 -2.78 12.18 -3.03
N ALA A 182 -3.18 11.27 -2.13
CA ALA A 182 -4.47 11.32 -1.47
C ALA A 182 -4.69 12.63 -0.67
N LEU A 183 -3.61 13.20 -0.10
CA LEU A 183 -3.67 14.43 0.69
C LEU A 183 -3.76 15.71 -0.15
N LEU A 184 -3.53 15.60 -1.47
CA LEU A 184 -3.62 16.74 -2.39
C LEU A 184 -5.05 16.96 -2.90
N PHE A 185 -5.96 15.99 -2.69
CA PHE A 185 -7.36 16.16 -3.07
C PHE A 185 -8.07 17.11 -2.10
N LYS A 186 -8.80 18.07 -2.67
CA LYS A 186 -9.66 18.97 -1.88
C LYS A 186 -10.89 18.25 -1.33
N ASP A 187 -11.40 17.27 -2.08
CA ASP A 187 -12.52 16.46 -1.64
C ASP A 187 -12.04 15.24 -0.86
N VAL A 188 -12.49 15.14 0.39
CA VAL A 188 -12.22 14.02 1.30
C VAL A 188 -12.65 12.68 0.70
N THR A 189 -13.71 12.64 -0.11
CA THR A 189 -14.16 11.40 -0.76
C THR A 189 -13.08 10.86 -1.70
N GLN A 190 -12.47 11.72 -2.52
CA GLN A 190 -11.40 11.33 -3.43
C GLN A 190 -10.14 10.91 -2.67
N GLY A 191 -9.79 11.66 -1.62
CA GLY A 191 -8.69 11.30 -0.72
C GLY A 191 -8.90 9.92 -0.08
N ALA A 192 -10.10 9.64 0.45
CA ALA A 192 -10.43 8.37 1.07
C ALA A 192 -10.33 7.19 0.08
N VAL A 193 -10.86 7.34 -1.14
CA VAL A 193 -10.76 6.32 -2.19
C VAL A 193 -9.30 6.04 -2.55
N MET A 194 -8.47 7.08 -2.65
CA MET A 194 -7.04 6.93 -2.93
C MET A 194 -6.29 6.22 -1.79
N VAL A 195 -6.64 6.51 -0.54
CA VAL A 195 -6.10 5.78 0.63
C VAL A 195 -6.54 4.32 0.61
N MET A 196 -7.81 4.01 0.32
CA MET A 196 -8.29 2.63 0.21
C MET A 196 -7.50 1.87 -0.87
N LEU A 197 -7.26 2.50 -2.02
CA LEU A 197 -6.47 1.93 -3.10
C LEU A 197 -5.02 1.67 -2.66
N ALA A 198 -4.38 2.65 -2.01
CA ALA A 198 -3.01 2.53 -1.50
C ALA A 198 -2.89 1.38 -0.47
N LEU A 199 -3.85 1.27 0.46
CA LEU A 199 -3.91 0.20 1.45
C LEU A 199 -4.14 -1.17 0.80
N GLY A 200 -5.02 -1.24 -0.21
CA GLY A 200 -5.27 -2.46 -0.97
C GLY A 200 -4.04 -2.95 -1.74
N ILE A 201 -3.32 -2.03 -2.39
CA ILE A 201 -2.06 -2.34 -3.09
C ILE A 201 -1.00 -2.82 -2.10
N ALA A 202 -0.83 -2.13 -0.96
CA ALA A 202 0.11 -2.55 0.08
C ALA A 202 -0.23 -3.97 0.61
N LEU A 203 -1.51 -4.24 0.88
CA LEU A 203 -1.96 -5.57 1.30
C LEU A 203 -1.69 -6.64 0.23
N HIS A 204 -1.98 -6.34 -1.03
CA HIS A 204 -1.73 -7.25 -2.14
C HIS A 204 -0.23 -7.60 -2.24
N TYR A 205 0.64 -6.61 -2.07
CA TYR A 205 2.09 -6.84 -2.08
C TYR A 205 2.59 -7.64 -0.88
N ASP A 206 2.00 -7.47 0.30
CA ASP A 206 2.35 -8.24 1.49
C ASP A 206 1.92 -9.72 1.38
N ILE A 207 0.80 -10.00 0.71
CA ILE A 207 0.29 -11.37 0.56
C ILE A 207 0.96 -12.09 -0.62
N SER A 208 1.02 -11.44 -1.78
CA SER A 208 1.38 -12.09 -3.05
C SER A 208 2.88 -12.17 -3.29
N LEU A 209 3.62 -11.11 -2.96
CA LEU A 209 5.04 -11.01 -3.28
C LEU A 209 5.95 -11.47 -2.13
N LEU A 210 5.37 -11.74 -0.96
CA LEU A 210 6.10 -12.12 0.26
C LEU A 210 5.49 -13.39 0.86
N PRO A 211 5.61 -14.55 0.18
CA PRO A 211 5.12 -15.82 0.69
C PRO A 211 5.73 -16.17 2.06
N THR A 212 6.94 -15.66 2.34
CA THR A 212 7.73 -15.97 3.53
C THR A 212 7.28 -15.24 4.80
N TYR A 213 6.34 -14.30 4.74
CA TYR A 213 5.82 -13.72 5.99
C TYR A 213 5.13 -14.77 6.87
N PRO A 214 5.32 -14.71 8.21
CA PRO A 214 4.58 -15.55 9.14
C PRO A 214 3.08 -15.44 8.91
N ARG A 215 2.37 -16.57 9.02
CA ARG A 215 0.91 -16.63 8.78
C ARG A 215 0.15 -15.64 9.65
N TRP A 216 0.51 -15.54 10.94
CA TRP A 216 -0.11 -14.60 11.89
C TRP A 216 -0.03 -13.15 11.40
N PHE A 217 1.11 -12.76 10.79
CA PHE A 217 1.30 -11.41 10.28
C PHE A 217 0.38 -11.17 9.09
N LYS A 218 0.33 -12.08 8.11
CA LYS A 218 -0.57 -11.95 6.95
C LYS A 218 -2.03 -11.81 7.36
N VAL A 219 -2.49 -12.64 8.31
CA VAL A 219 -3.87 -12.55 8.83
C VAL A 219 -4.11 -11.21 9.50
N LEU A 220 -3.18 -10.74 10.33
CA LEU A 220 -3.26 -9.43 10.98
C LEU A 220 -3.35 -8.28 9.98
N ARG A 221 -2.57 -8.34 8.88
CA ARG A 221 -2.62 -7.36 7.79
C ARG A 221 -3.97 -7.37 7.08
N VAL A 222 -4.49 -8.54 6.73
CA VAL A 222 -5.80 -8.67 6.09
C VAL A 222 -6.89 -8.08 6.98
N VAL A 223 -6.99 -8.53 8.23
CA VAL A 223 -8.02 -8.05 9.16
C VAL A 223 -7.90 -6.55 9.40
N GLY A 224 -6.68 -6.05 9.67
CA GLY A 224 -6.45 -4.63 9.89
C GLY A 224 -6.84 -3.78 8.69
N THR A 225 -6.38 -4.12 7.49
CA THR A 225 -6.73 -3.40 6.27
C THR A 225 -8.23 -3.46 5.97
N THR A 226 -8.89 -4.61 6.19
CA THR A 226 -10.35 -4.71 6.04
C THR A 226 -11.07 -3.73 6.96
N VAL A 227 -10.69 -3.65 8.25
CA VAL A 227 -11.29 -2.69 9.18
C VAL A 227 -11.05 -1.25 8.72
N MET A 228 -9.81 -0.90 8.35
CA MET A 228 -9.47 0.45 7.85
C MET A 228 -10.31 0.85 6.64
N VAL A 229 -10.45 -0.03 5.64
CA VAL A 229 -11.22 0.23 4.42
C VAL A 229 -12.71 0.37 4.74
N LEU A 230 -13.27 -0.52 5.57
CA LEU A 230 -14.67 -0.42 5.99
C LEU A 230 -14.95 0.87 6.74
N SER A 231 -14.04 1.30 7.63
CA SER A 231 -14.19 2.56 8.35
C SER A 231 -14.12 3.78 7.42
N LEU A 232 -13.19 3.81 6.47
CA LEU A 232 -13.13 4.88 5.47
C LEU A 232 -14.39 4.90 4.58
N PHE A 233 -14.91 3.71 4.24
CA PHE A 233 -16.14 3.59 3.46
C PHE A 233 -17.34 4.12 4.24
N ALA A 234 -17.44 3.78 5.53
CA ALA A 234 -18.47 4.31 6.41
C ALA A 234 -18.43 5.85 6.47
N THR A 235 -17.25 6.47 6.53
CA THR A 235 -17.11 7.93 6.51
C THR A 235 -17.61 8.53 5.20
N VAL A 236 -17.26 7.94 4.05
CA VAL A 236 -17.75 8.38 2.74
C VAL A 236 -19.27 8.22 2.62
N ALA A 237 -19.81 7.11 3.11
CA ALA A 237 -21.24 6.86 3.12
C ALA A 237 -21.98 7.88 4.01
N LEU A 238 -21.50 8.11 5.24
CA LEU A 238 -22.07 9.11 6.15
C LEU A 238 -22.07 10.51 5.54
N LYS A 239 -20.99 10.91 4.86
CA LYS A 239 -20.95 12.17 4.12
C LYS A 239 -22.11 12.24 3.10
N ALA A 240 -22.25 11.21 2.27
CA ALA A 240 -23.29 11.17 1.23
C ALA A 240 -24.71 11.19 1.81
N PHE A 241 -24.96 10.46 2.91
CA PHE A 241 -26.27 10.45 3.57
C PHE A 241 -26.61 11.82 4.18
N LEU A 242 -25.68 12.43 4.93
CA LEU A 242 -25.92 13.69 5.63
C LEU A 242 -26.00 14.90 4.70
N GLU A 243 -25.23 14.91 3.60
CA GLU A 243 -25.38 15.92 2.54
C GLU A 243 -26.72 15.77 1.80
N GLY A 244 -27.21 14.53 1.65
CA GLY A 244 -28.52 14.22 1.06
C GLY A 244 -29.68 14.82 1.86
N GLU A 245 -29.72 14.55 3.17
CA GLU A 245 -30.75 15.09 4.09
C GLU A 245 -30.78 16.63 4.07
N GLN A 246 -29.60 17.27 4.16
CA GLN A 246 -29.51 18.72 4.18
C GLN A 246 -29.94 19.37 2.85
N SER A 247 -29.79 18.65 1.73
CA SER A 247 -30.27 19.11 0.43
C SER A 247 -31.79 19.04 0.34
N ASP A 248 -32.41 18.02 0.92
CA ASP A 248 -33.87 17.82 0.87
C ASP A 248 -34.60 18.85 1.75
N ASP A 249 -34.13 19.05 2.99
CA ASP A 249 -34.65 20.08 3.89
C ASP A 249 -34.65 21.46 3.23
N ARG A 250 -33.55 21.82 2.55
CA ARG A 250 -33.41 23.11 1.88
C ARG A 250 -34.45 23.31 0.77
N LYS A 251 -34.86 22.25 0.06
CA LYS A 251 -35.88 22.31 -0.99
C LYS A 251 -37.28 22.51 -0.41
N ILE A 252 -37.57 21.88 0.74
CA ILE A 252 -38.86 22.01 1.42
C ILE A 252 -39.11 23.47 1.81
N TRP A 253 -38.11 24.19 2.32
CA TRP A 253 -38.26 25.61 2.70
C TRP A 253 -38.36 26.59 1.52
N GLN A 254 -38.07 26.15 0.29
CA GLN A 254 -38.09 27.00 -0.91
C GLN A 254 -39.37 26.87 -1.74
N ASN A 255 -40.26 25.92 -1.40
CA ASN A 255 -41.48 25.58 -2.14
C ASN A 255 -42.73 25.98 -1.35
#